data_AF-A0A7S2ALS2-F1
#
_entry.id   AF-A0A7S2ALS2-F1
#
_cell.length_a   1.000
_cell.length_b   1.000
_cell.length_c   1.000
_cell.angle_alpha   90.00
_cell.angle_beta   90.00
_cell.angle_gamma   90.00
#
_symmetry.space_group_name_H-M   'P 1'
#
loop_
_entity.id
_entity.type
_entity.pdbx_description
1 polymer ?
#
loop_
_entity_poly.entity_id
_entity_poly.type
_entity_poly.pdbx_seq_one_letter_code
_entity_poly.pdbx_strand_id
1 'polypeptide(L)'
;IKLVPTLFTGSDRVVYTHQYSVTDNDKNVMVRKGELAGLPGVFLVYEFTPFMVQKIEKAVPFSHFLTSVCAIIGGVFTVAGMIDAVLYRGLKQVRGKATVV
;
A
#
# COMPACT_ATOMS: atom_id res chain seq x y z
N ILE A 1 4.56 -13.62 25.40
CA ILE A 1 5.24 -12.99 24.24
C ILE A 1 4.83 -13.74 22.98
N LYS A 2 4.27 -13.05 22.01
CA LYS A 2 3.91 -13.63 20.70
C LYS A 2 4.91 -13.16 19.66
N LEU A 3 5.47 -14.09 18.90
CA LEU A 3 6.47 -13.84 17.86
C LEU A 3 5.84 -14.08 16.48
N VAL A 4 5.97 -13.09 15.60
CA VAL A 4 5.51 -13.16 14.21
C VAL A 4 6.72 -13.17 13.27
N PRO A 5 7.02 -14.30 12.60
CA PRO A 5 8.06 -14.36 11.59
C PRO A 5 7.76 -13.38 10.46
N THR A 6 8.75 -12.59 10.05
CA THR A 6 8.61 -11.60 8.99
C THR A 6 9.78 -11.69 8.00
N LEU A 7 9.46 -11.90 6.73
CA LEU A 7 10.43 -11.88 5.65
C LEU A 7 10.39 -10.52 4.96
N PHE A 8 11.50 -9.79 5.01
CA PHE A 8 11.66 -8.55 4.28
C PHE A 8 12.49 -8.79 3.03
N THR A 9 11.90 -8.59 1.85
CA THR A 9 12.63 -8.64 0.58
C THR A 9 12.75 -7.22 0.04
N GLY A 10 13.91 -6.62 0.28
CA GLY A 10 14.32 -5.37 -0.35
C GLY A 10 14.85 -5.64 -1.77
N SER A 11 15.23 -4.57 -2.47
CA SER A 11 15.69 -4.65 -3.87
C SER A 11 16.96 -5.50 -4.08
N ASP A 12 17.77 -5.67 -3.03
CA ASP A 12 19.07 -6.37 -3.10
C ASP A 12 19.27 -7.42 -1.98
N ARG A 13 18.40 -7.40 -0.95
CA ARG A 13 18.59 -8.22 0.25
C ARG A 13 17.30 -8.78 0.78
N VAL A 14 17.37 -10.06 1.13
CA VAL A 14 16.33 -10.78 1.87
C VAL A 14 16.76 -10.87 3.32
N VAL A 15 15.97 -10.30 4.23
CA VAL A 15 16.25 -10.26 5.67
C VAL A 15 15.13 -10.98 6.41
N TYR A 16 15.51 -11.99 7.20
CA TYR A 16 14.61 -12.66 8.13
C TYR A 16 14.55 -11.87 9.44
N THR A 17 13.35 -11.47 9.83
CA THR A 17 13.09 -10.67 11.03
C THR A 17 11.94 -11.28 11.83
N HIS A 18 11.81 -10.89 13.09
CA HIS A 18 10.73 -11.34 13.96
C HIS A 18 10.10 -10.12 14.62
N GLN A 19 8.80 -9.94 14.44
CA GLN A 19 8.03 -8.96 15.20
C GLN A 19 7.56 -9.61 16.51
N TYR A 20 7.42 -8.83 17.58
CA TYR A 20 7.01 -9.34 18.87
C TYR A 20 5.88 -8.49 19.48
N SER A 21 4.99 -9.15 20.22
CA SER A 21 3.98 -8.52 21.05
C SER A 21 4.04 -9.11 22.46
N VAL A 22 4.05 -8.24 23.46
CA VAL A 22 4.16 -8.62 24.87
C VAL A 22 2.81 -8.43 25.54
N THR A 23 2.46 -9.35 26.44
CA THR A 23 1.28 -9.24 27.29
C THR A 23 1.71 -9.64 28.69
N ASP A 24 1.58 -8.71 29.62
CA ASP A 24 1.93 -8.92 31.02
C ASP A 24 0.70 -9.40 31.78
N ASN A 25 0.90 -10.36 32.68
CA ASN A 25 -0.18 -10.93 33.48
C ASN A 25 0.30 -11.16 34.90
N ASP A 26 -0.16 -10.31 35.81
CA ASP A 26 0.19 -10.39 37.22
C ASP A 26 -0.86 -11.21 37.97
N LYS A 27 -0.41 -12.28 38.62
CA LYS A 27 -1.26 -13.09 39.51
C LYS A 27 -0.80 -12.87 40.95
N ASN A 28 -1.70 -12.36 41.79
CA ASN A 28 -1.49 -12.29 43.23
C ASN A 28 -1.55 -13.69 43.84
N VAL A 29 -0.39 -14.30 44.07
CA VAL A 29 -0.23 -15.53 44.85
C VAL A 29 -0.28 -15.21 46.34
N MET A 30 -1.45 -14.79 46.83
CA MET A 30 -1.73 -14.78 48.27
C MET A 30 -2.08 -16.19 48.72
N VAL A 31 -1.33 -16.70 49.71
CA VAL A 31 -1.65 -17.93 50.43
C VAL A 31 -3.01 -17.77 51.09
N ARG A 32 -4.06 -18.31 50.48
CA ARG A 32 -5.42 -18.30 51.04
C ARG A 32 -5.73 -19.72 51.51
N LYS A 33 -5.90 -19.89 52.84
CA LYS A 33 -6.21 -21.17 53.52
C LYS A 33 -5.10 -22.25 53.46
N GLY A 34 -3.83 -21.91 53.69
CA GLY A 34 -2.78 -22.90 53.97
C GLY A 34 -2.34 -23.77 52.78
N GLU A 35 -2.98 -23.64 51.62
CA GLU A 35 -2.48 -24.18 50.35
C GLU A 35 -1.65 -23.11 49.63
N LEU A 36 -0.47 -23.50 49.14
CA LEU A 36 0.39 -22.66 48.30
C LEU A 36 -0.38 -22.37 47.00
N ALA A 37 -0.98 -21.18 46.89
CA ALA A 37 -1.81 -20.77 45.75
C ALA A 37 -1.03 -20.59 44.42
N GLY A 38 0.28 -20.88 44.42
CA GLY A 38 1.13 -20.88 43.23
C GLY A 38 2.60 -20.62 43.61
N LEU A 39 3.50 -20.98 42.71
CA LEU A 39 4.93 -20.68 42.84
C LEU A 39 5.16 -19.20 42.46
N PRO A 40 5.73 -18.35 43.34
CA PRO A 40 6.11 -17.00 42.96
C PRO A 40 7.28 -17.07 41.96
N GLY A 41 7.15 -16.34 40.86
CA GLY A 41 8.18 -16.30 39.82
C GLY A 41 7.76 -15.43 38.64
N VAL A 42 8.77 -15.02 37.86
CA VAL A 42 8.55 -14.36 36.57
C VAL A 42 8.58 -15.44 35.49
N PHE A 43 7.49 -15.57 34.73
CA PHE A 43 7.35 -16.56 33.68
C PHE A 43 7.38 -15.89 32.30
N LEU A 44 8.45 -16.13 31.55
CA LEU A 44 8.57 -15.69 30.16
C LEU A 44 8.06 -16.77 29.22
N VAL A 45 6.79 -16.67 28.83
CA VAL A 45 6.17 -17.59 27.86
C VAL A 45 6.28 -16.98 26.46
N TYR A 46 6.87 -17.71 25.51
CA TYR A 46 6.96 -17.31 24.10
C TYR A 46 6.22 -18.30 23.20
N GLU A 47 5.46 -17.78 22.24
CA GLU A 47 4.71 -18.56 21.26
C GLU A 47 4.92 -17.98 19.85
N PHE A 48 5.12 -18.85 18.85
CA PHE A 48 5.19 -18.46 17.45
C PHE A 48 3.81 -18.47 16.82
N THR A 49 3.49 -17.44 16.03
CA THR A 49 2.25 -17.44 15.23
C THR A 49 2.35 -18.43 14.06
N PRO A 50 1.24 -19.09 13.68
CA PRO A 50 1.23 -20.08 12.59
C PRO A 50 1.32 -19.47 11.18
N PHE A 51 1.53 -18.15 11.07
CA PHE A 51 1.64 -17.42 9.81
C PHE A 51 2.89 -16.53 9.81
N MET A 52 3.39 -16.24 8.61
CA MET A 52 4.54 -15.37 8.35
C MET A 52 4.11 -14.17 7.51
N VAL A 53 4.62 -12.99 7.83
CA VAL A 53 4.40 -11.76 7.05
C VAL A 53 5.52 -11.60 6.02
N GLN A 54 5.18 -11.49 4.74
CA GLN A 54 6.15 -11.21 3.68
C GLN A 54 5.98 -9.76 3.20
N LYS A 55 7.03 -8.94 3.38
CA LYS A 55 7.06 -7.54 2.91
C LYS A 55 7.98 -7.45 1.70
N ILE A 56 7.37 -7.21 0.54
CA ILE A 56 8.05 -7.04 -0.75
C ILE A 56 8.12 -5.56 -1.08
N GLU A 57 9.33 -5.01 -1.18
CA GLU A 57 9.52 -3.66 -1.70
C GLU A 57 9.50 -3.69 -3.23
N LYS A 58 8.36 -3.31 -3.82
CA LYS A 58 8.26 -3.06 -5.26
C LYS A 58 8.56 -1.60 -5.53
N ALA A 59 9.73 -1.31 -6.09
CA ALA A 59 10.00 0.00 -6.67
C ALA A 59 9.11 0.16 -7.92
N VAL A 60 8.31 1.22 -7.97
CA VAL A 60 7.59 1.57 -9.20
C VAL A 60 8.62 2.02 -10.25
N PRO A 61 8.67 1.40 -11.43
CA PRO A 61 9.68 1.75 -12.43
C PRO A 61 9.40 3.15 -12.99
N PHE A 62 10.47 3.87 -13.36
CA PHE A 62 10.38 5.17 -14.03
C PHE A 62 9.55 5.13 -15.32
N SER A 63 9.42 3.95 -15.94
CA SER A 63 8.51 3.72 -17.06
C SER A 63 7.07 4.14 -16.77
N HIS A 64 6.56 3.96 -15.54
CA HIS A 64 5.22 4.40 -15.18
C HIS A 64 5.07 5.93 -15.30
N PHE A 65 6.10 6.68 -14.93
CA PHE A 65 6.14 8.13 -15.10
C PHE A 65 6.18 8.50 -16.59
N LEU A 66 7.06 7.86 -17.38
CA LEU A 66 7.18 8.14 -18.81
C LEU A 66 5.88 7.86 -19.57
N THR A 67 5.21 6.75 -19.26
CA THR A 67 3.89 6.42 -19.82
C THR A 67 2.86 7.48 -19.45
N SER A 68 2.85 7.96 -18.21
CA SER A 68 1.93 9.02 -17.76
C SER A 68 2.16 10.33 -18.52
N VAL A 69 3.42 10.74 -18.70
CA VAL A 69 3.77 11.96 -19.46
C VAL A 69 3.34 11.83 -20.92
N CYS A 70 3.63 10.70 -21.56
CA CYS A 70 3.23 10.45 -22.95
C CYS A 70 1.71 10.48 -23.12
N ALA A 71 0.96 9.86 -22.19
CA ALA A 71 -0.50 9.84 -22.23
C ALA A 71 -1.10 11.26 -22.14
N ILE A 72 -0.54 12.12 -21.27
CA ILE A 72 -1.00 13.50 -21.13
C ILE A 72 -0.70 14.30 -22.41
N ILE A 73 0.53 14.24 -22.93
CA ILE A 73 0.93 14.99 -24.12
C ILE A 73 0.11 14.56 -25.35
N GLY A 74 0.00 13.24 -25.58
CA GLY A 74 -0.78 12.69 -26.69
C GLY A 74 -2.27 13.00 -26.58
N GLY A 75 -2.81 12.95 -25.35
CA GLY A 75 -4.20 13.33 -25.07
C GLY A 75 -4.48 14.80 -25.39
N VAL A 76 -3.65 15.72 -24.89
CA VAL A 76 -3.82 17.17 -25.14
C VAL A 76 -3.71 17.48 -26.63
N PHE A 77 -2.75 16.91 -27.34
CA PHE A 77 -2.58 17.15 -28.78
C PHE A 77 -3.79 16.68 -29.59
N THR A 78 -4.32 15.51 -29.25
CA THR A 78 -5.51 14.94 -29.91
C THR A 78 -6.75 15.78 -29.63
N VAL A 79 -6.97 16.17 -28.38
CA VAL A 79 -8.13 16.99 -27.98
C VAL A 79 -8.08 18.38 -28.61
N ALA A 80 -6.90 19.03 -28.64
CA ALA A 80 -6.73 20.33 -29.28
C ALA A 80 -7.04 20.28 -30.79
N GLY A 81 -6.49 19.28 -31.51
CA GLY A 81 -6.77 19.10 -32.93
C GLY A 81 -8.24 18.78 -33.23
N MET A 82 -8.89 18.01 -32.35
CA MET A 82 -10.32 17.72 -32.48
C MET A 82 -11.18 18.98 -32.31
N ILE A 83 -10.87 19.80 -31.30
CA ILE A 83 -11.59 21.06 -31.04
C ILE A 83 -11.44 22.02 -32.22
N ASP A 84 -10.23 22.21 -32.74
CA ASP A 84 -9.97 23.10 -33.87
C ASP A 84 -10.69 22.63 -35.14
N ALA A 85 -10.67 21.32 -35.43
CA ALA A 85 -11.38 20.74 -36.56
C ALA A 85 -12.90 20.91 -36.46
N VAL A 86 -13.47 20.76 -35.25
CA VAL A 86 -14.91 20.95 -35.01
C VAL A 86 -15.30 22.43 -35.15
N LEU A 87 -14.53 23.35 -34.57
CA LEU A 87 -14.76 24.79 -34.68
C LEU A 87 -14.66 25.27 -36.12
N TYR A 88 -13.61 24.89 -36.85
CA TYR A 88 -13.41 25.29 -38.23
C TYR A 88 -14.54 24.81 -39.15
N ARG A 89 -14.97 23.54 -39.00
CA ARG A 89 -16.09 22.99 -39.77
C ARG A 89 -17.42 23.65 -39.39
N GLY A 90 -17.68 23.85 -38.10
CA GLY A 90 -18.89 24.52 -37.61
C GLY A 90 -19.01 25.95 -38.14
N LEU A 91 -17.93 26.75 -38.03
CA LEU A 91 -17.89 28.13 -38.52
C LEU A 91 -18.04 28.20 -40.05
N LYS A 92 -17.39 27.31 -40.80
CA LYS A 92 -17.50 27.27 -42.28
C LYS A 92 -18.90 26.88 -42.74
N GLN A 93 -19.59 25.98 -42.03
CA GLN A 93 -20.94 25.55 -42.36
C GLN A 93 -22.01 26.60 -42.02
N VAL A 94 -21.77 27.42 -40.99
CA VAL A 94 -22.62 28.58 -40.68
C VAL A 94 -22.38 29.73 -41.68
N ARG A 95 -21.13 30.03 -42.03
CA ARG A 95 -20.80 31.10 -42.99
C ARG A 95 -21.24 30.77 -44.42
N GLY A 96 -21.14 29.50 -44.84
CA GLY A 96 -21.62 29.05 -46.15
C GLY A 96 -23.13 29.21 -46.35
N LYS A 97 -23.92 29.26 -45.27
CA LYS A 97 -25.36 29.57 -45.33
C LYS A 97 -25.68 31.07 -45.35
N ALA A 98 -24.78 31.92 -44.85
CA ALA A 98 -24.99 33.36 -44.79
C ALA A 98 -24.63 34.12 -46.10
N THR A 99 -23.91 33.49 -47.02
CA THR A 99 -23.53 34.09 -48.32
C THR A 99 -24.45 33.65 -49.47
N VAL A 100 -25.38 32.73 -49.23
CA VAL A 100 -26.42 32.31 -50.19
C VAL A 100 -27.79 32.67 -49.61
N VAL A 101 -28.02 33.96 -49.35
CA VAL A 101 -29.36 34.56 -49.16
C VAL A 101 -29.32 35.95 -49.77
#